data_AF-A2C3U7-F1
#
_entry.id   AF-A2C3U7-F1
#
_cell.length_a   1.000
_cell.length_b   1.000
_cell.length_c   1.000
_cell.angle_alpha   90.00
_cell.angle_beta   90.00
_cell.angle_gamma   90.00
#
_symmetry.space_group_name_H-M   'P 1'
#
loop_
_entity.id
_entity.type
_entity.pdbx_description
1 polymer ?
#
loop_
_entity_poly.entity_id
_entity_poly.type
_entity_poly.pdbx_seq_one_letter_code
_entity_poly.pdbx_strand_id
1 'polypeptide(L)' 'MSISQIKNLNRRLENLSQEASSELDKLCGNELWKSIGFEAFDGLSDAGLRASANYYYGQFQTARELQDVFS' A
#
# COMPACT_ATOMS: atom_id res chain seq x y z
N MET A 1 23.03 -1.98 8.99
CA MET A 1 22.26 -3.23 9.17
C MET A 1 23.03 -4.39 8.55
N SER A 2 22.93 -5.59 9.11
CA SER A 2 23.46 -6.80 8.47
C SER A 2 22.64 -7.17 7.23
N ILE A 3 23.24 -7.94 6.33
CA ILE A 3 22.55 -8.49 5.13
C ILE A 3 21.30 -9.29 5.53
N SER A 4 21.36 -10.03 6.64
CA SER A 4 20.22 -10.79 7.17
C SER A 4 19.08 -9.87 7.67
N GLN A 5 19.40 -8.74 8.29
CA GLN A 5 18.41 -7.74 8.72
C GLN A 5 17.70 -7.11 7.52
N ILE A 6 18.45 -6.76 6.46
CA ILE A 6 17.89 -6.18 5.23
C ILE A 6 16.95 -7.17 4.53
N LYS A 7 17.37 -8.43 4.35
CA LYS A 7 16.51 -9.47 3.75
C LYS A 7 15.22 -9.69 4.54
N ASN A 8 15.31 -9.71 5.87
CA ASN A 8 14.14 -9.88 6.73
C ASN A 8 13.21 -8.66 6.66
N LEU A 9 13.77 -7.44 6.61
CA LEU A 9 13.00 -6.22 6.40
C LEU A 9 12.29 -6.23 5.05
N ASN A 10 12.99 -6.51 3.95
CA ASN A 10 12.38 -6.57 2.61
C ASN A 10 11.23 -7.57 2.54
N ARG A 11 11.35 -8.74 3.20
CA ARG A 11 10.25 -9.71 3.28
C ARG A 11 9.02 -9.16 4.02
N ARG A 12 9.22 -8.40 5.10
CA ARG A 12 8.11 -7.79 5.86
C ARG A 12 7.45 -6.66 5.09
N LEU A 13 8.25 -5.83 4.40
CA LEU A 13 7.74 -4.77 3.53
C LEU A 13 6.94 -5.35 2.36
N GLU A 14 7.40 -6.47 1.79
CA GLU A 14 6.66 -7.17 0.74
C GLU A 14 5.29 -7.62 1.24
N ASN A 15 5.24 -8.31 2.39
CA ASN A 15 3.98 -8.73 3.01
C ASN A 15 3.04 -7.53 3.27
N LEU A 16 3.58 -6.42 3.79
CA LEU A 16 2.80 -5.22 4.08
C LEU A 16 2.22 -4.60 2.81
N SER A 17 3.02 -4.53 1.74
CA SER A 17 2.56 -4.01 0.45
C SER A 17 1.47 -4.89 -0.18
N GLN A 18 1.59 -6.21 -0.08
CA GLN A 18 0.60 -7.16 -0.58
C GLN A 18 -0.72 -7.08 0.20
N GLU A 19 -0.66 -6.99 1.53
CA GLU A 19 -1.84 -6.82 2.37
C GLU A 19 -2.56 -5.50 2.06
N ALA A 20 -1.80 -4.40 2.01
CA ALA A 20 -2.36 -3.10 1.67
C ALA A 20 -2.98 -3.08 0.26
N SER A 21 -2.33 -3.68 -0.74
CA SER A 21 -2.89 -3.79 -2.10
C SER A 21 -4.18 -4.61 -2.11
N SER A 22 -4.25 -5.71 -1.36
CA SER A 22 -5.45 -6.55 -1.27
C SER A 22 -6.62 -5.82 -0.64
N GLU A 23 -6.38 -5.06 0.42
CA GLU A 23 -7.43 -4.24 1.06
C GLU A 23 -7.88 -3.09 0.16
N LEU A 24 -6.96 -2.47 -0.60
CA LEU A 24 -7.32 -1.44 -1.58
C LEU A 24 -8.19 -1.99 -2.71
N ASP A 25 -7.87 -3.17 -3.24
CA ASP A 25 -8.68 -3.84 -4.27
C ASP A 25 -10.10 -4.12 -3.76
N LYS A 26 -10.27 -4.48 -2.48
CA LYS A 26 -11.58 -4.66 -1.83
C LYS A 26 -12.32 -3.34 -1.64
N LEU A 27 -11.65 -2.32 -1.09
CA LEU A 27 -12.25 -1.03 -0.75
C LEU A 27 -12.69 -0.26 -2.00
N CYS A 28 -11.90 -0.33 -3.07
CA CYS A 28 -12.20 0.34 -4.33
C CYS A 28 -13.15 -0.48 -5.23
N GLY A 29 -13.24 -1.80 -5.01
CA GLY A 29 -14.00 -2.72 -5.85
C GLY A 29 -13.45 -2.85 -7.29
N ASN A 30 -12.28 -2.25 -7.56
CA ASN A 30 -11.56 -2.27 -8.82
C ASN A 30 -10.09 -1.88 -8.56
N GLU A 31 -9.24 -2.02 -9.57
CA GLU A 31 -7.81 -1.77 -9.46
C GLU A 31 -7.36 -0.38 -10.00
N LEU A 32 -8.29 0.56 -10.23
CA LEU A 32 -7.98 1.86 -10.83
C LEU A 32 -6.94 2.64 -10.00
N TRP A 33 -6.97 2.48 -8.68
CA TRP A 33 -6.01 3.06 -7.74
C TRP A 33 -4.55 2.70 -8.05
N LYS A 34 -4.28 1.55 -8.69
CA LYS A 34 -2.92 1.16 -9.10
C LYS A 34 -2.37 2.09 -10.19
N SER A 35 -3.25 2.68 -11.01
CA SER A 35 -2.87 3.55 -12.12
C SER A 35 -2.89 5.04 -11.76
N ILE A 36 -3.87 5.49 -10.97
CA ILE A 36 -4.07 6.93 -10.66
C ILE A 36 -3.76 7.29 -9.20
N GLY A 37 -3.40 6.30 -8.38
CA GLY A 37 -3.02 6.52 -6.99
C GLY A 37 -4.17 7.02 -6.12
N PHE A 38 -3.85 7.91 -5.18
CA PHE A 38 -4.80 8.40 -4.17
C PHE A 38 -6.02 9.12 -4.76
N GLU A 39 -5.90 9.65 -5.98
CA GLU A 39 -7.01 10.30 -6.71
C GLU A 39 -8.18 9.34 -6.95
N ALA A 40 -7.93 8.02 -7.00
CA ALA A 40 -8.99 7.01 -7.11
C ALA A 40 -9.98 7.06 -5.92
N PHE A 41 -9.55 7.58 -4.78
CA PHE A 41 -10.35 7.56 -3.55
C PHE A 41 -11.34 8.73 -3.45
N ASP A 42 -11.18 9.77 -4.27
CA ASP A 42 -12.13 10.88 -4.34
C ASP A 42 -13.52 10.42 -4.81
N GLY A 43 -13.55 9.35 -5.62
CA GLY A 43 -14.78 8.70 -6.07
C GLY A 43 -15.51 7.89 -5.00
N LEU A 44 -14.89 7.61 -3.84
CA LEU A 44 -15.52 6.88 -2.75
C LEU A 44 -16.47 7.81 -2.00
N SER A 45 -17.78 7.56 -2.09
CA SER A 45 -18.81 8.40 -1.44
C SER A 45 -18.85 8.25 0.08
N ASP A 46 -18.47 7.07 0.59
CA ASP A 46 -18.42 6.80 2.03
C ASP A 46 -17.09 7.29 2.62
N ALA A 47 -17.18 8.17 3.62
CA ALA A 47 -16.02 8.78 4.26
C ALA A 47 -15.16 7.75 5.03
N GLY A 48 -15.77 6.69 5.56
CA GLY A 48 -15.06 5.61 6.25
C GLY A 48 -14.27 4.72 5.29
N LEU A 49 -14.84 4.41 4.13
CA LEU A 49 -14.13 3.72 3.04
C LEU A 49 -12.98 4.58 2.52
N ARG A 50 -13.21 5.88 2.32
CA ARG A 50 -12.16 6.80 1.88
C ARG A 50 -11.01 6.90 2.89
N ALA A 51 -11.32 7.01 4.19
CA ALA A 51 -10.30 7.04 5.23
C ALA A 51 -9.48 5.75 5.26
N SER A 52 -10.17 4.60 5.17
CA SER A 52 -9.51 3.28 5.09
C SER A 52 -8.63 3.15 3.85
N ALA A 53 -9.11 3.58 2.69
CA ALA A 53 -8.35 3.53 1.44
C ALA A 53 -7.08 4.39 1.52
N ASN A 54 -7.18 5.62 2.04
CA ASN A 54 -6.01 6.46 2.29
C ASN A 54 -5.01 5.83 3.25
N TYR A 55 -5.49 5.17 4.32
CA TYR A 55 -4.64 4.48 5.28
C TYR A 55 -3.86 3.31 4.66
N TYR A 56 -4.53 2.44 3.91
CA TYR A 56 -3.85 1.33 3.23
C TYR A 56 -2.94 1.82 2.10
N TYR A 57 -3.33 2.85 1.36
CA TYR A 57 -2.48 3.44 0.33
C TYR A 57 -1.20 4.06 0.89
N GLY A 58 -1.30 4.74 2.04
CA GLY A 58 -0.12 5.27 2.74
C GLY A 58 0.83 4.15 3.20
N GLN A 59 0.29 3.04 3.72
CA GLN A 59 1.10 1.86 4.08
C GLN A 59 1.77 1.23 2.86
N PHE A 60 1.03 1.10 1.75
CA PHE A 60 1.54 0.58 0.50
C PHE A 60 2.71 1.45 0.00
N GLN A 61 2.53 2.77 -0.10
CA GLN A 61 3.58 3.69 -0.54
C GLN A 61 4.80 3.65 0.39
N THR A 62 4.58 3.71 1.71
CA THR A 62 5.68 3.62 2.68
C THR A 62 6.48 2.34 2.51
N ALA A 63 5.80 1.20 2.29
CA ALA A 63 6.46 -0.07 2.07
C ALA A 63 7.31 -0.06 0.79
N ARG A 64 6.78 0.48 -0.31
CA ARG A 64 7.47 0.58 -1.61
C ARG A 64 8.67 1.52 -1.54
N GLU A 65 8.51 2.69 -0.94
CA GLU A 65 9.61 3.65 -0.75
C GLU A 65 10.75 3.05 0.07
N LEU A 66 10.43 2.34 1.16
CA LEU A 66 11.45 1.65 1.95
C LEU A 66 12.11 0.51 1.18
N GLN A 67 11.34 -0.26 0.40
CA GLN A 67 11.91 -1.30 -0.47
C GLN A 67 12.90 -0.70 -1.47
N ASP A 68 12.58 0.43 -2.10
CA ASP A 68 13.45 1.12 -3.06
C ASP A 68 14.74 1.66 -2.40
N VAL A 69 14.69 2.04 -1.13
CA VAL A 69 15.89 2.44 -0.35
C VAL A 69 16.79 1.24 -0.04
N PHE A 70 16.22 0.04 0.13
CA PHE A 70 16.93 -1.18 0.52
C PHE A 70 17.16 -2.17 -0.63
N SER A 71 16.83 -1.79 -1.87
CA SER A 71 17.06 -2.58 -3.09
C SER A 71 18.49 -2.54 -3.60
#